data_AF-A0A5P3XIY8-F1
#
_entry.id   AF-A0A5P3XIY8-F1
#
_cell.length_a   1.000
_cell.length_b   1.000
_cell.length_c   1.000
_cell.angle_alpha   90.00
_cell.angle_beta   90.00
_cell.angle_gamma   90.00
#
_symmetry.space_group_name_H-M   'P 1'
#
loop_
_entity.id
_entity.type
_entity.pdbx_description
1 polymer ?
#
loop_
_entity_poly.entity_id
_entity_poly.type
_entity_poly.pdbx_seq_one_letter_code
_entity_poly.pdbx_strand_id
1 'polypeptide(L)'
;MASSAFNTNEIITIVMAMIEDIKNESIYGVESDELNIPSDISEKIDNLDDIECEKFFCLLYEISNKVYNLKNGELHELNIIHKEIIEFSSVYLKEYMI
;
A
#
# COMPACT_ATOMS: atom_id res chain seq x y z
N MET A 1 -20.01 -7.90 -10.52
CA MET A 1 -18.58 -7.68 -10.21
C MET A 1 -18.51 -6.28 -9.66
N ALA A 2 -18.48 -6.14 -8.34
CA ALA A 2 -18.23 -4.85 -7.71
C ALA A 2 -16.77 -4.53 -8.01
N SER A 3 -16.54 -3.56 -8.88
CA SER A 3 -15.22 -2.97 -9.03
C SER A 3 -14.94 -2.26 -7.72
N SER A 4 -14.24 -2.93 -6.79
CA SER A 4 -13.68 -2.31 -5.59
C SER A 4 -12.52 -1.43 -6.02
N ALA A 5 -12.83 -0.37 -6.77
CA ALA A 5 -11.84 0.55 -7.26
C ALA A 5 -11.40 1.46 -6.12
N PHE A 6 -10.09 1.58 -5.98
CA PHE A 6 -9.42 2.43 -5.02
C PHE A 6 -9.02 3.74 -5.68
N ASN A 7 -9.31 4.84 -5.02
CA ASN A 7 -8.77 6.13 -5.45
C ASN A 7 -7.31 6.26 -5.00
N THR A 8 -6.62 7.23 -5.58
CA THR A 8 -5.21 7.51 -5.28
C THR A 8 -4.92 7.71 -3.79
N ASN A 9 -5.80 8.40 -3.04
CA ASN A 9 -5.57 8.64 -1.62
C ASN A 9 -5.71 7.35 -0.81
N GLU A 10 -6.66 6.48 -1.17
CA GLU A 10 -6.83 5.17 -0.54
C GLU A 10 -5.58 4.31 -0.73
N ILE A 11 -5.02 4.27 -1.95
CA ILE A 11 -3.77 3.55 -2.22
C ILE A 11 -2.60 4.15 -1.43
N ILE A 12 -2.49 5.48 -1.36
CA ILE A 12 -1.46 6.14 -0.54
C ILE A 12 -1.60 5.72 0.92
N THR A 13 -2.82 5.71 1.47
CA THR A 13 -3.07 5.32 2.86
C THR A 13 -2.67 3.87 3.12
N ILE A 14 -3.02 2.93 2.23
CA ILE A 14 -2.66 1.52 2.39
C ILE A 14 -1.14 1.33 2.34
N VAL A 15 -0.49 1.89 1.32
CA VAL A 15 0.96 1.76 1.13
C VAL A 15 1.74 2.40 2.29
N MET A 16 1.27 3.54 2.81
CA MET A 16 1.89 4.17 3.97
C MET A 16 1.76 3.32 5.23
N ALA A 17 0.60 2.69 5.46
CA ALA A 17 0.42 1.76 6.58
C ALA A 17 1.37 0.55 6.46
N MET A 18 1.50 -0.02 5.26
CA MET A 18 2.45 -1.12 5.01
C MET A 18 3.91 -0.70 5.23
N ILE A 19 4.28 0.52 4.83
CA ILE A 19 5.62 1.06 5.09
C ILE A 19 5.89 1.21 6.59
N GLU A 20 4.89 1.62 7.37
CA GLU A 20 5.01 1.70 8.83
C GLU A 20 5.18 0.32 9.46
N ASP A 21 4.44 -0.69 8.99
CA ASP A 21 4.59 -2.07 9.45
C ASP A 21 5.96 -2.65 9.12
N ILE A 22 6.44 -2.51 7.87
CA ILE A 22 7.81 -2.90 7.47
C ILE A 22 8.86 -2.24 8.38
N LYS A 23 8.65 -0.95 8.70
CA LYS A 23 9.55 -0.22 9.59
C LYS A 23 9.48 -0.74 11.02
N ASN A 24 8.30 -1.05 11.53
CA ASN A 24 8.10 -1.56 12.88
C ASN A 24 8.71 -2.95 13.03
N GLU A 25 8.51 -3.84 12.06
CA GLU A 25 9.16 -5.14 11.99
C GLU A 25 10.69 -4.98 11.97
N SER A 26 11.22 -4.09 11.14
CA SER A 26 12.67 -3.85 11.05
C SER A 26 13.30 -3.29 12.34
N ILE A 27 12.58 -2.47 13.11
CA ILE A 27 13.12 -1.82 14.32
C ILE A 27 12.89 -2.66 15.56
N TYR A 28 11.70 -3.26 15.68
CA TYR A 28 11.22 -3.90 16.90
C TYR A 28 11.07 -5.42 16.77
N GLY A 29 11.17 -5.99 15.56
CA GLY A 29 10.93 -7.41 15.30
C GLY A 29 9.48 -7.82 15.51
N VAL A 30 8.54 -6.89 15.35
CA VAL A 30 7.10 -7.12 15.55
C VAL A 30 6.40 -7.13 14.19
N GLU A 31 5.91 -8.29 13.80
CA GLU A 31 4.97 -8.44 12.69
C GLU A 31 3.56 -8.12 13.20
N SER A 32 2.80 -7.31 12.45
CA SER A 32 1.39 -7.04 12.71
C SER A 32 0.55 -7.83 11.72
N ASP A 33 -0.42 -8.60 12.22
CA ASP A 33 -1.36 -9.35 11.37
C ASP A 33 -2.42 -8.45 10.73
N GLU A 34 -2.59 -7.23 11.25
CA GLU A 34 -3.57 -6.26 10.76
C GLU A 34 -2.90 -4.93 10.41
N LEU A 35 -3.20 -4.45 9.20
CA LEU A 35 -2.81 -3.12 8.75
C LEU A 35 -3.66 -2.07 9.45
N ASN A 36 -3.00 -1.02 9.94
CA ASN A 36 -3.67 0.13 10.54
C ASN A 36 -4.25 1.06 9.45
N ILE A 37 -5.40 0.69 8.90
CA ILE A 37 -6.11 1.44 7.86
C ILE A 37 -7.56 1.77 8.26
N PRO A 38 -8.15 2.85 7.70
CA PRO A 38 -9.56 3.18 7.87
C PRO A 38 -10.51 2.03 7.49
N SER A 39 -11.62 1.90 8.23
CA SER A 39 -12.59 0.80 8.07
C SER A 39 -13.28 0.77 6.71
N ASP A 40 -13.48 1.93 6.08
CA ASP A 40 -14.02 2.04 4.73
C ASP A 40 -13.07 1.47 3.67
N ILE A 41 -11.76 1.57 3.89
CA ILE A 41 -10.74 0.95 3.04
C ILE A 41 -10.66 -0.55 3.31
N SER A 42 -10.71 -0.99 4.58
CA SER A 42 -10.69 -2.42 4.91
C SER A 42 -11.89 -3.15 4.30
N GLU A 43 -13.09 -2.57 4.41
CA GLU A 43 -14.31 -3.14 3.83
C GLU A 43 -14.21 -3.28 2.30
N LYS A 44 -13.54 -2.35 1.60
CA LYS A 44 -13.28 -2.49 0.16
C LYS A 44 -12.35 -3.65 -0.17
N ILE A 45 -11.33 -3.87 0.66
CA ILE A 45 -10.41 -5.00 0.53
C ILE A 45 -11.15 -6.31 0.78
N ASP A 46 -11.99 -6.37 1.82
CA ASP A 46 -12.81 -7.54 2.15
C ASP A 46 -13.84 -7.89 1.06
N ASN A 47 -14.16 -6.94 0.18
CA ASN A 47 -15.03 -7.15 -0.98
C ASN A 47 -14.30 -7.72 -2.22
N LEU A 48 -12.97 -7.81 -2.20
CA LEU A 48 -12.20 -8.52 -3.24
C LEU A 48 -12.37 -10.03 -3.06
N ASP A 49 -12.38 -10.79 -4.15
CA ASP A 49 -12.27 -12.24 -4.02
C ASP A 49 -10.85 -12.65 -3.54
N ASP A 50 -10.70 -13.86 -3.00
CA ASP A 50 -9.43 -14.32 -2.42
C ASP A 50 -8.24 -14.17 -3.38
N ILE A 51 -8.45 -14.40 -4.68
CA ILE A 51 -7.40 -14.34 -5.71
C ILE A 51 -7.07 -12.88 -6.03
N GLU A 52 -8.07 -12.03 -6.14
CA GLU A 52 -7.90 -10.58 -6.33
C GLU A 52 -7.20 -9.95 -5.13
N CYS A 53 -7.59 -10.35 -3.92
CA CYS A 53 -7.02 -9.89 -2.66
C CYS A 53 -5.54 -10.26 -2.55
N GLU A 54 -5.19 -11.52 -2.80
CA GLU A 54 -3.78 -11.98 -2.80
C GLU A 54 -2.94 -11.18 -3.81
N LYS A 55 -3.42 -11.04 -5.04
CA LYS A 55 -2.73 -10.24 -6.07
C LYS A 55 -2.57 -8.79 -5.66
N PHE A 56 -3.62 -8.19 -5.10
CA PHE A 56 -3.62 -6.80 -4.65
C PHE A 56 -2.55 -6.58 -3.58
N PHE A 57 -2.50 -7.44 -2.56
CA PHE A 57 -1.49 -7.37 -1.51
C PHE A 57 -0.07 -7.64 -2.02
N CYS A 58 0.14 -8.58 -2.96
CA CYS A 58 1.45 -8.77 -3.59
C CYS A 58 1.93 -7.49 -4.28
N LEU A 59 1.05 -6.82 -5.04
CA LEU A 59 1.39 -5.58 -5.74
C LEU A 59 1.67 -4.44 -4.76
N LEU A 60 0.83 -4.28 -3.73
CA LEU A 60 1.05 -3.29 -2.68
C LEU A 60 2.36 -3.52 -1.94
N TYR A 61 2.73 -4.77 -1.67
CA TYR A 61 3.99 -5.14 -1.04
C TYR A 61 5.19 -4.76 -1.90
N GLU A 62 5.13 -5.00 -3.22
CA GLU A 62 6.18 -4.56 -4.15
C GLU A 62 6.34 -3.03 -4.16
N ILE A 63 5.23 -2.29 -4.18
CA ILE A 63 5.24 -0.82 -4.15
C ILE A 63 5.82 -0.32 -2.82
N SER A 64 5.33 -0.85 -1.70
CA SER A 64 5.76 -0.47 -0.35
C SER A 64 7.26 -0.69 -0.15
N ASN A 65 7.80 -1.83 -0.59
CA ASN A 65 9.22 -2.10 -0.53
C ASN A 65 10.07 -1.16 -1.40
N LYS A 66 9.62 -0.84 -2.61
CA LYS A 66 10.33 0.12 -3.47
C LYS A 66 10.41 1.49 -2.83
N VAL A 67 9.27 1.99 -2.34
CA VAL A 67 9.17 3.29 -1.69
C VAL A 67 9.98 3.32 -0.40
N TYR A 68 9.92 2.26 0.42
CA TYR A 68 10.71 2.13 1.64
C TYR A 68 12.22 2.14 1.38
N ASN A 69 12.68 1.39 0.36
CA ASN A 69 14.10 1.35 0.00
C ASN A 69 14.60 2.68 -0.56
N LEU A 70 13.77 3.43 -1.30
CA LEU A 70 14.09 4.80 -1.73
C LEU A 70 14.24 5.74 -0.53
N LYS A 71 13.32 5.65 0.45
CA LYS A 71 13.33 6.45 1.67
C LYS A 71 14.58 6.20 2.54
N ASN A 72 15.11 4.98 2.56
CA ASN A 72 16.32 4.66 3.32
C ASN A 72 17.62 5.11 2.64
N GLY A 73 17.58 5.45 1.35
CA GLY A 73 18.74 5.95 0.59
C GLY A 73 18.93 7.46 0.66
N GLU A 74 17.86 8.24 0.80
CA GLU A 74 17.88 9.71 0.80
C GLU A 74 16.83 10.30 1.76
N LEU A 75 17.11 11.46 2.37
CA LEU A 75 16.19 12.19 3.25
C LEU A 75 14.91 12.60 2.47
N HIS A 76 13.94 11.70 2.37
CA HIS A 76 12.75 11.90 1.55
C HIS A 76 11.70 12.73 2.31
N GLU A 77 11.35 13.88 1.73
CA GLU A 77 10.17 14.65 2.14
C GLU A 77 8.89 13.88 1.83
N LEU A 78 7.88 13.98 2.69
CA LEU A 78 6.58 13.27 2.58
C LEU A 78 5.93 13.45 1.19
N ASN A 79 6.07 14.63 0.59
CA ASN A 79 5.53 14.93 -0.74
C ASN A 79 6.18 14.10 -1.85
N ILE A 80 7.45 13.73 -1.70
CA ILE A 80 8.16 12.86 -2.66
C ILE A 80 7.66 11.43 -2.51
N ILE A 81 7.47 10.96 -1.28
CA ILE A 81 6.92 9.63 -1.00
C ILE A 81 5.54 9.46 -1.65
N HIS A 82 4.64 10.42 -1.47
CA HIS A 82 3.32 10.35 -2.11
C HIS A 82 3.43 10.30 -3.63
N LYS A 83 4.33 11.08 -4.23
CA LYS A 83 4.55 11.08 -5.68
C LYS A 83 5.04 9.71 -6.18
N GLU A 84 6.01 9.10 -5.51
CA GLU A 84 6.53 7.76 -5.84
C GLU A 84 5.43 6.70 -5.74
N ILE A 85 4.60 6.75 -4.69
CA ILE A 85 3.46 5.84 -4.53
C ILE A 85 2.49 6.00 -5.71
N ILE A 86 2.15 7.23 -6.09
CA ILE A 86 1.26 7.49 -7.24
C ILE A 86 1.84 6.92 -8.52
N GLU A 87 3.13 7.16 -8.77
CA GLU A 87 3.81 6.71 -9.98
C GLU A 87 3.81 5.18 -10.07
N PHE A 88 4.22 4.48 -9.01
CA PHE A 88 4.21 3.02 -9.00
C PHE A 88 2.79 2.45 -9.06
N SER A 89 1.84 3.01 -8.34
CA SER A 89 0.44 2.52 -8.34
C SER A 89 -0.20 2.66 -9.72
N SER A 90 0.11 3.74 -10.45
CA SER A 90 -0.38 3.92 -11.82
C SER A 90 0.13 2.86 -12.81
N VAL A 91 1.25 2.21 -12.50
CA VAL A 91 1.85 1.14 -13.30
C VAL A 91 1.36 -0.23 -12.83
N TYR A 92 1.39 -0.48 -11.53
CA TYR A 92 1.18 -1.81 -10.93
C TYR A 92 -0.27 -2.10 -10.56
N LEU A 93 -1.05 -1.08 -10.19
CA LEU A 93 -2.41 -1.21 -9.65
C LEU A 93 -3.49 -0.65 -10.58
N LYS A 94 -3.16 -0.40 -11.85
CA LYS A 94 -4.07 0.26 -12.80
C LYS A 94 -5.45 -0.40 -12.90
N GLU A 95 -5.53 -1.73 -12.78
CA GLU A 95 -6.79 -2.48 -12.85
C GLU A 95 -7.67 -2.32 -11.60
N TYR A 96 -7.09 -1.84 -10.49
CA TYR A 96 -7.74 -1.63 -9.21
C TYR A 96 -8.03 -0.15 -8.92
N MET A 97 -7.70 0.78 -9.83
CA MET A 97 -7.82 2.23 -9.61
C MET A 97 -8.91 2.90 -10.46
N ILE A 98 -9.57 3.93 -9.91
CA ILE A 98 -10.54 4.83 -10.60
C ILE A 98 -9.98 6.25 -10.75
#